data_AF-A0A1T1GW41-F1
#
_entry.id   AF-A0A1T1GW41-F1
#
_cell.length_a   1.000
_cell.length_b   1.000
_cell.length_c   1.000
_cell.angle_alpha   90.00
_cell.angle_beta   90.00
_cell.angle_gamma   90.00
#
_symmetry.space_group_name_H-M   'P 1'
#
loop_
_entity.id
_entity.type
_entity.pdbx_description
1 polymer ?
#
loop_
_entity_poly.entity_id
_entity_poly.type
_entity_poly.pdbx_seq_one_letter_code
_entity_poly.pdbx_strand_id
1 'polypeptide(L)'
;MSQNKGKNMNNAMPPKHSKELLKLKQEIIEDTIHNLLTENDGTFDLNTDQGINVAVDYMIDYLMINRIEVNSIDLKEKLIRCLPKSKA
;
A
#
# COMPACT_ATOMS: atom_id res chain seq x y z
N MET A 1 -25.42 -36.32 34.20
CA MET A 1 -24.29 -35.42 34.53
C MET A 1 -23.14 -35.69 33.55
N SER A 2 -22.36 -34.66 33.23
CA SER A 2 -21.26 -34.58 32.24
C SER A 2 -21.67 -34.30 30.79
N GLN A 3 -21.10 -33.31 30.08
CA GLN A 3 -20.19 -32.22 30.46
C GLN A 3 -20.24 -31.18 29.32
N ASN A 4 -20.43 -29.92 29.69
CA ASN A 4 -20.24 -28.75 28.82
C ASN A 4 -18.73 -28.55 28.62
N LYS A 5 -18.22 -28.45 27.39
CA LYS A 5 -16.90 -27.85 27.11
C LYS A 5 -16.96 -27.02 25.83
N GLY A 6 -16.84 -25.71 26.04
CA GLY A 6 -17.05 -24.66 25.07
C GLY A 6 -16.08 -24.66 23.91
N LYS A 7 -16.58 -24.16 22.78
CA LYS A 7 -15.78 -23.65 21.67
C LYS A 7 -15.00 -22.43 22.18
N ASN A 8 -13.71 -22.61 22.46
CA ASN A 8 -12.82 -21.50 22.70
C ASN A 8 -12.45 -20.87 21.36
N MET A 9 -13.01 -19.68 21.08
CA MET A 9 -12.66 -18.86 19.94
C MET A 9 -11.27 -18.30 20.17
N ASN A 10 -10.26 -18.92 19.58
CA ASN A 10 -8.89 -18.41 19.57
C ASN A 10 -8.83 -17.17 18.65
N ASN A 11 -9.20 -16.00 19.18
CA ASN A 11 -8.78 -14.71 18.64
C ASN A 11 -7.29 -14.52 18.93
N ALA A 12 -6.44 -15.29 18.24
CA ALA A 12 -5.00 -15.11 18.32
C ALA A 12 -4.65 -13.79 17.61
N MET A 13 -4.42 -12.74 18.40
CA MET A 13 -3.81 -11.51 17.89
C MET A 13 -2.50 -11.87 17.17
N PRO A 14 -2.26 -11.33 15.97
CA PRO A 14 -1.02 -11.60 15.26
C PRO A 14 0.20 -11.17 16.11
N PRO A 15 1.30 -11.94 16.10
CA PRO A 15 2.48 -11.70 16.93
C PRO A 15 3.04 -10.29 16.70
N LYS A 16 3.56 -9.64 17.74
CA LYS A 16 4.04 -8.23 17.68
C LYS A 16 5.00 -7.97 16.51
N HIS A 17 5.88 -8.93 16.21
CA HIS A 17 6.83 -8.84 15.10
C HIS A 17 6.15 -8.71 13.72
N SER A 18 5.02 -9.39 13.49
CA SER A 18 4.30 -9.28 12.22
C SER A 18 3.56 -7.94 12.08
N LYS A 19 3.20 -7.30 13.20
CA LYS A 19 2.60 -5.95 13.19
C LYS A 19 3.65 -4.87 12.87
N GLU A 20 4.84 -4.96 13.45
CA GLU A 20 5.94 -4.02 13.17
C GLU A 20 6.40 -4.13 11.72
N LEU A 21 6.52 -5.35 11.19
CA LEU A 21 6.86 -5.58 9.79
C LEU A 21 5.78 -5.02 8.84
N LEU A 22 4.50 -5.21 9.18
CA LEU A 22 3.40 -4.64 8.40
C LEU A 22 3.43 -3.12 8.41
N LYS A 23 3.71 -2.51 9.56
CA LYS A 23 3.85 -1.05 9.70
C LYS A 23 4.99 -0.53 8.84
N LEU A 24 6.16 -1.16 8.89
CA LEU A 24 7.31 -0.81 8.07
C LEU A 24 7.00 -0.91 6.56
N LYS A 25 6.34 -1.99 6.13
CA LYS A 25 5.92 -2.11 4.72
C LYS A 25 4.99 -0.98 4.30
N GLN A 26 4.06 -0.60 5.18
CA GLN A 26 3.14 0.49 4.91
C GLN A 26 3.84 1.85 4.83
N GLU A 27 4.82 2.10 5.70
CA GLU A 27 5.67 3.31 5.67
C GLU A 27 6.46 3.39 4.35
N ILE A 28 7.08 2.30 3.90
CA ILE A 28 7.83 2.30 2.63
C ILE A 28 6.93 2.57 1.42
N ILE A 29 5.69 2.06 1.43
CA ILE A 29 4.70 2.35 0.37
C ILE A 29 4.33 3.84 0.37
N GLU A 30 4.10 4.43 1.55
CA GLU A 30 3.77 5.84 1.69
C GLU A 30 4.92 6.75 1.25
N ASP A 31 6.14 6.43 1.65
CA ASP A 31 7.36 7.13 1.21
C ASP A 31 7.56 7.03 -0.30
N THR A 32 7.30 5.86 -0.89
CA THR A 32 7.41 5.66 -2.34
C THR A 32 6.43 6.56 -3.10
N ILE A 33 5.17 6.63 -2.65
CA ILE A 33 4.17 7.54 -3.24
C ILE A 33 4.60 9.00 -3.06
N HIS A 34 5.04 9.36 -1.86
CA HIS A 34 5.46 10.73 -1.56
C HIS A 34 6.65 11.17 -2.43
N ASN A 35 7.65 10.31 -2.58
CA ASN A 35 8.81 10.58 -3.44
C ASN A 35 8.40 10.72 -4.89
N LEU A 36 7.54 9.82 -5.41
CA LEU A 36 7.01 9.95 -6.76
C LEU A 36 6.30 11.29 -6.94
N LEU A 37 5.43 11.71 -6.02
CA LEU A 37 4.69 12.97 -6.15
C LEU A 37 5.59 14.22 -6.01
N THR A 38 6.65 14.13 -5.20
CA THR A 38 7.56 15.26 -4.93
C THR A 38 8.58 15.43 -6.05
N GLU A 39 9.08 14.32 -6.59
CA GLU A 39 10.16 14.29 -7.59
C GLU A 39 9.65 14.18 -9.02
N ASN A 40 8.34 13.95 -9.23
CA ASN A 40 7.77 13.91 -10.57
C ASN A 40 7.91 15.28 -11.26
N ASP A 41 8.89 15.37 -12.14
CA ASP A 41 9.22 16.51 -12.98
C ASP A 41 8.36 16.63 -14.25
N GLY A 42 7.30 15.82 -14.34
CA GLY A 42 6.45 15.68 -15.53
C GLY A 42 6.68 14.37 -16.29
N THR A 43 7.62 13.53 -15.84
CA THR A 43 7.81 12.16 -16.35
C THR A 43 6.51 11.35 -16.38
N PHE A 44 5.68 11.47 -15.34
CA PHE A 44 4.36 10.86 -15.27
C PHE A 44 3.26 11.92 -15.37
N ASP A 45 2.38 11.83 -16.39
CA ASP A 45 1.19 12.68 -16.46
C ASP A 45 0.08 12.16 -15.53
N LEU A 46 0.16 12.57 -14.26
CA LEU A 46 -0.76 12.15 -13.21
C LEU A 46 -2.18 12.75 -13.33
N ASN A 47 -2.46 13.53 -14.37
CA ASN A 47 -3.81 14.01 -14.68
C ASN A 47 -4.59 13.04 -15.57
N THR A 48 -3.94 11.99 -16.07
CA THR A 48 -4.56 10.99 -16.93
C THR A 48 -4.51 9.61 -16.29
N ASP A 49 -5.53 8.79 -16.55
CA ASP A 49 -5.54 7.40 -16.09
C ASP A 49 -4.33 6.62 -16.61
N GLN A 50 -3.89 6.92 -17.83
CA GLN A 50 -2.71 6.28 -18.43
C GLN A 50 -1.44 6.64 -17.67
N GLY A 51 -1.18 7.92 -17.40
CA GLY A 51 0.01 8.32 -16.65
C GLY A 51 -0.01 7.82 -15.21
N ILE A 52 -1.19 7.76 -14.58
CA ILE A 52 -1.37 7.12 -13.26
C ILE A 52 -1.02 5.64 -13.33
N ASN A 53 -1.49 4.90 -14.34
CA ASN A 53 -1.16 3.47 -14.47
C ASN A 53 0.35 3.26 -14.66
N VAL A 54 1.00 4.07 -15.50
CA VAL A 54 2.45 3.98 -15.72
C VAL A 54 3.24 4.28 -14.44
N ALA A 55 2.81 5.29 -13.67
CA ALA A 55 3.41 5.59 -12.37
C ALA A 55 3.24 4.44 -11.37
N VAL A 56 2.07 3.79 -11.37
CA VAL A 56 1.79 2.62 -10.52
C VAL A 56 2.67 1.44 -10.90
N ASP A 57 2.78 1.11 -12.19
CA ASP A 57 3.64 0.02 -12.68
C ASP A 57 5.09 0.27 -12.27
N TYR A 58 5.58 1.50 -12.43
CA TYR A 58 6.92 1.90 -11.99
C TYR A 58 7.13 1.70 -10.47
N MET A 59 6.17 2.12 -9.65
CA MET A 59 6.26 1.93 -8.19
C MET A 59 6.21 0.46 -7.79
N ILE A 60 5.42 -0.37 -8.50
CA ILE A 60 5.38 -1.82 -8.26
C ILE A 60 6.74 -2.43 -8.52
N ASP A 61 7.38 -2.10 -9.64
CA ASP A 61 8.72 -2.60 -9.97
C ASP A 61 9.73 -2.21 -8.88
N TYR A 62 9.71 -0.95 -8.43
CA TYR A 62 10.55 -0.46 -7.34
C TYR A 62 10.30 -1.21 -6.02
N LEU A 63 9.04 -1.40 -5.63
CA LEU A 63 8.67 -2.09 -4.39
C LEU A 63 9.03 -3.59 -4.44
N MET A 64 8.88 -4.22 -5.60
CA MET A 64 9.25 -5.62 -5.85
C MET A 64 10.76 -5.84 -5.71
N ILE A 65 11.59 -4.92 -6.21
CA ILE A 65 13.06 -4.95 -5.98
C ILE A 65 13.37 -4.95 -4.48
N ASN A 66 12.59 -4.20 -3.69
CA ASN A 66 12.68 -4.14 -2.24
C ASN A 66 11.96 -5.29 -1.50
N ARG A 67 11.47 -6.30 -2.23
CA ARG A 67 10.70 -7.46 -1.71
C ARG A 67 9.43 -7.08 -0.96
N ILE A 68 8.79 -5.98 -1.37
CA ILE A 68 7.51 -5.52 -0.85
C ILE A 68 6.45 -5.83 -1.91
N GLU A 69 5.73 -6.92 -1.69
CA GLU A 69 4.59 -7.29 -2.53
C GLU A 69 3.41 -6.36 -2.23
N VAL A 70 2.87 -5.76 -3.28
CA VAL A 70 1.75 -4.84 -3.23
C VAL A 70 0.71 -5.19 -4.29
N ASN A 71 -0.54 -4.95 -3.95
CA ASN A 71 -1.62 -5.05 -4.92
C ASN A 71 -1.66 -3.77 -5.76
N SER A 72 -1.67 -3.91 -7.09
CA SER A 72 -1.66 -2.77 -8.01
C SER A 72 -2.90 -1.88 -7.89
N ILE A 73 -4.07 -2.46 -7.61
CA ILE A 73 -5.32 -1.74 -7.41
C ILE A 73 -5.23 -0.90 -6.13
N ASP A 74 -4.79 -1.50 -5.03
CA ASP A 74 -4.65 -0.79 -3.75
C ASP A 74 -3.62 0.35 -3.84
N LEU A 75 -2.50 0.11 -4.53
CA LEU A 75 -1.47 1.13 -4.74
C LEU A 75 -1.98 2.27 -5.62
N LYS A 76 -2.71 1.95 -6.70
CA LYS A 76 -3.36 2.93 -7.56
C LYS A 76 -4.35 3.79 -6.78
N GLU A 77 -5.21 3.18 -5.96
CA GLU A 77 -6.15 3.93 -5.13
C GLU A 77 -5.44 4.84 -4.12
N LYS A 78 -4.37 4.36 -3.49
CA LYS A 78 -3.55 5.17 -2.57
C LYS A 78 -2.94 6.37 -3.30
N LEU A 79 -2.34 6.14 -4.47
CA LEU A 79 -1.78 7.22 -5.30
C LEU A 79 -2.86 8.27 -5.63
N ILE A 80 -4.02 7.84 -6.13
CA ILE A 80 -5.13 8.75 -6.49
C ILE A 80 -5.59 9.58 -5.28
N ARG A 81 -5.67 8.98 -4.08
CA ARG A 81 -6.04 9.71 -2.85
C ARG A 81 -4.99 10.75 -2.44
N CYS A 82 -3.73 10.53 -2.79
CA CYS A 82 -2.63 11.45 -2.51
C CYS A 82 -2.48 12.55 -3.57
N LEU A 83 -3.09 12.40 -4.75
CA LEU A 83 -3.07 13.46 -5.76
C LEU A 83 -3.76 14.71 -5.21
N PRO A 84 -3.19 15.91 -5.46
CA PRO A 84 -3.91 17.13 -5.15
C PRO A 84 -5.23 17.10 -5.92
N LYS A 85 -6.34 17.34 -5.22
CA LYS A 85 -7.64 17.49 -5.88
C LYS A 85 -7.45 18.58 -6.93
N SER A 86 -7.49 18.19 -8.20
CA SER A 86 -7.48 19.15 -9.29
C SER A 86 -8.61 20.13 -9.00
N LYS A 87 -8.26 21.41 -8.81
CA LYS A 87 -9.24 22.48 -8.62
C LYS A 87 -9.98 22.59 -9.94
N ALA A 88 -11.07 21.84 -10.08
CA ALA A 88 -12.12 22.16 -11.04
C ALA A 88 -12.74 23.50 -10.66
#